data_AF-A0A9Q3XDP3-F1
#
_entry.id   AF-A0A9Q3XDP3-F1
#
_cell.length_a   1.000
_cell.length_b   1.000
_cell.length_c   1.000
_cell.angle_alpha   90.00
_cell.angle_beta   90.00
_cell.angle_gamma   90.00
#
_symmetry.space_group_name_H-M   'P 1'
#
loop_
_entity.id
_entity.type
_entity.pdbx_description
1 polymer ?
#
loop_
_entity_poly.entity_id
_entity_poly.type
_entity_poly.pdbx_seq_one_letter_code
_entity_poly.pdbx_strand_id
1 'polypeptide(L)' 'MALEALGWALTEERRAERLLSLTGLTPERLRHGITERAVQAAVLEFLAGHEPDLIAAADALNTRPEVLVAAARELNA' A
#
# COMPACT_ATOMS: atom_id res chain seq x y z
N MET A 1 5.71 4.78 -6.67
CA MET A 1 4.79 3.63 -6.53
C MET A 1 4.24 3.45 -5.12
N ALA A 2 5.01 3.03 -4.12
CA ALA A 2 4.46 2.79 -2.77
C ALA A 2 3.85 4.04 -2.12
N LEU A 3 4.45 5.21 -2.35
CA LEU A 3 3.90 6.51 -1.92
C LEU A 3 2.56 6.83 -2.59
N GLU A 4 2.43 6.58 -3.89
CA GLU A 4 1.21 6.83 -4.66
C GLU A 4 0.10 5.85 -4.25
N ALA A 5 0.46 4.59 -4.03
CA ALA A 5 -0.42 3.54 -3.52
C ALA A 5 -0.93 3.89 -2.11
N LEU A 6 -0.06 4.42 -1.25
CA LEU A 6 -0.45 4.95 0.05
C LEU A 6 -1.40 6.14 -0.10
N GLY A 7 -1.09 7.08 -0.99
CA GLY A 7 -1.96 8.22 -1.28
C GLY A 7 -3.37 7.77 -1.68
N TRP A 8 -3.48 6.77 -2.56
CA TRP A 8 -4.75 6.17 -2.98
C TRP A 8 -5.49 5.47 -1.83
N ALA A 9 -4.78 4.72 -0.99
CA ALA A 9 -5.38 4.03 0.15
C ALA A 9 -5.94 5.03 1.18
N LEU A 10 -5.32 6.20 1.31
CA LEU A 10 -5.72 7.26 2.24
C LEU A 10 -6.85 8.17 1.71
N THR A 11 -7.28 8.06 0.45
CA THR A 11 -8.39 8.89 -0.05
C THR A 11 -9.75 8.47 0.51
N GLU A 12 -9.88 7.24 0.99
CA GLU A 12 -11.11 6.69 1.56
C GLU A 12 -10.87 6.28 3.01
N GLU A 13 -11.66 6.82 3.93
CA GLU A 13 -11.51 6.60 5.38
C GLU A 13 -11.51 5.11 5.74
N ARG A 14 -12.43 4.34 5.14
CA ARG A 14 -12.54 2.89 5.40
C ARG A 14 -11.31 2.10 4.92
N ARG A 15 -10.64 2.55 3.85
CA ARG A 15 -9.39 1.92 3.38
C ARG A 15 -8.23 2.30 4.28
N ALA A 16 -8.14 3.55 4.69
CA ALA A 16 -7.13 4.03 5.63
C ALA A 16 -7.21 3.28 6.99
N GLU A 17 -8.41 3.13 7.56
CA GLU A 17 -8.62 2.39 8.80
C GLU A 17 -8.23 0.92 8.68
N ARG A 18 -8.61 0.27 7.56
CA ARG A 18 -8.22 -1.12 7.28
C ARG A 18 -6.71 -1.27 7.11
N LEU A 19 -6.06 -0.36 6.38
CA LEU A 19 -4.60 -0.36 6.20
C LEU A 19 -3.92 -0.35 7.57
N LEU A 20 -4.26 0.58 8.45
CA LEU A 20 -3.66 0.71 9.78
C LEU A 20 -3.94 -0.53 10.65
N SER A 21 -5.18 -1.03 10.61
CA SER A 21 -5.60 -2.19 11.42
C SER A 21 -4.92 -3.49 10.99
N LEU A 22 -4.75 -3.71 9.68
CA LEU A 22 -4.19 -4.94 9.14
C LEU A 22 -2.65 -4.96 9.11
N THR A 23 -2.01 -3.80 8.93
CA THR A 23 -0.55 -3.70 8.88
C THR A 23 0.09 -3.37 10.22
N GLY A 24 -0.70 -2.94 11.21
CA GLY A 24 -0.21 -2.46 12.51
C GLY A 24 0.58 -1.14 12.39
N LEU A 25 0.51 -0.46 11.25
CA LEU A 25 1.08 0.87 11.06
C LEU A 25 0.26 1.90 11.85
N THR A 26 0.92 2.98 12.25
CA THR A 26 0.28 4.15 12.85
C THR A 26 0.42 5.34 11.91
N PRO A 27 -0.45 6.36 12.01
CA PRO A 27 -0.30 7.60 11.24
C PRO A 27 1.07 8.26 11.43
N GLU A 28 1.63 8.17 12.64
CA GLU A 28 2.97 8.68 12.95
C GLU A 28 4.05 7.89 12.21
N ARG A 29 3.96 6.56 12.22
CA ARG A 29 4.89 5.69 11.50
C ARG A 29 4.80 5.88 9.99
N LEU A 30 3.62 6.18 9.44
CA LEU A 30 3.45 6.53 8.03
C LEU A 30 4.14 7.86 7.69
N ARG A 31 3.96 8.90 8.52
CA ARG A 31 4.58 10.21 8.30
C ARG A 31 6.10 10.16 8.35
N HIS A 32 6.66 9.44 9.31
CA HIS A 32 8.11 9.39 9.54
C HIS A 32 8.81 8.26 8.78
N GLY A 33 8.08 7.22 8.39
CA GLY A 33 8.64 6.00 7.80
C GLY A 33 8.30 5.82 6.33
N ILE A 34 7.83 6.84 5.61
CA ILE A 34 7.35 6.68 4.23
C ILE A 34 8.43 6.21 3.23
N THR A 35 9.70 6.46 3.56
CA THR A 35 10.89 6.01 2.82
C THR A 35 11.44 4.69 3.33
N GLU A 36 10.92 4.17 4.44
CA GLU A 36 11.36 2.89 5.01
C GLU A 36 10.81 1.74 4.18
N ARG A 37 11.70 0.81 3.80
CA ARG A 37 11.31 -0.38 3.02
C ARG A 37 10.17 -1.16 3.67
N ALA A 38 10.21 -1.35 4.99
CA ALA A 38 9.19 -2.08 5.72
C ALA A 38 7.80 -1.43 5.64
N VAL A 39 7.73 -0.09 5.64
CA VAL A 39 6.46 0.63 5.52
C VAL A 39 5.94 0.53 4.09
N GLN A 40 6.82 0.71 3.10
CA GLN A 40 6.46 0.57 1.70
C GLN A 40 5.99 -0.85 1.35
N ALA A 41 6.66 -1.86 1.89
CA ALA A 41 6.27 -3.28 1.77
C ALA A 41 4.86 -3.51 2.33
N ALA A 42 4.62 -3.08 3.57
CA ALA A 42 3.33 -3.28 4.23
C ALA A 42 2.15 -2.62 3.49
N VAL A 43 2.35 -1.44 2.88
CA VAL A 43 1.32 -0.78 2.06
C VAL A 43 1.01 -1.60 0.81
N LEU A 44 2.04 -2.07 0.10
CA LEU A 44 1.83 -2.84 -1.12
C LEU A 44 1.27 -4.24 -0.84
N GLU A 45 1.66 -4.87 0.27
CA GLU A 45 1.08 -6.13 0.74
C GLU A 45 -0.39 -5.98 1.13
N PHE A 46 -0.77 -4.87 1.78
CA PHE A 46 -2.17 -4.58 2.07
C PHE A 46 -3.02 -4.57 0.79
N LEU A 47 -2.53 -3.94 -0.27
CA LEU A 47 -3.21 -3.95 -1.57
C LEU A 47 -3.22 -5.35 -2.18
N ALA A 48 -2.08 -6.04 -2.20
CA ALA A 48 -1.96 -7.38 -2.74
C ALA A 48 -2.84 -8.41 -2.01
N GLY A 49 -3.14 -8.19 -0.73
CA GLY A 49 -4.03 -9.02 0.09
C GLY A 49 -5.53 -8.83 -0.19
N HIS A 50 -5.91 -7.85 -1.03
CA HIS A 50 -7.30 -7.61 -1.40
C HIS A 50 -7.45 -7.27 -2.88
N GLU A 51 -7.84 -8.27 -3.68
CA GLU A 51 -7.95 -8.15 -5.14
C GLU A 51 -8.76 -6.94 -5.65
N PRO A 52 -9.92 -6.58 -5.07
CA PRO A 52 -10.65 -5.37 -5.48
C PRO A 52 -9.85 -4.07 -5.28
N ASP A 53 -9.15 -3.94 -4.15
CA ASP A 53 -8.32 -2.77 -3.88
C ASP A 53 -7.06 -2.78 -4.76
N LEU A 54 -6.49 -3.96 -5.03
CA LEU A 54 -5.34 -4.12 -5.92
C LEU A 54 -5.66 -3.64 -7.34
N ILE A 55 -6.79 -4.08 -7.90
CA ILE A 55 -7.21 -3.69 -9.25
C ILE A 55 -7.50 -2.18 -9.29
N ALA A 56 -8.25 -1.66 -8.31
CA ALA A 56 -8.61 -0.25 -8.26
C ALA A 56 -7.39 0.67 -8.05
N ALA A 57 -6.43 0.26 -7.23
CA ALA A 57 -5.17 0.98 -7.04
C ALA A 57 -4.32 0.94 -8.32
N ALA A 58 -4.21 -0.22 -8.98
CA ALA A 58 -3.47 -0.35 -10.23
C ALA A 58 -4.04 0.56 -11.33
N ASP A 59 -5.37 0.59 -11.48
CA ASP A 59 -6.08 1.47 -12.40
C ASP A 59 -5.79 2.95 -12.09
N ALA A 60 -5.95 3.37 -10.83
CA ALA A 60 -5.66 4.75 -10.41
C ALA A 60 -4.19 5.16 -10.63
N LEU A 61 -3.25 4.23 -10.45
CA LEU A 61 -1.82 4.45 -10.64
C LEU A 61 -1.38 4.26 -12.11
N ASN A 62 -2.30 4.00 -13.04
CA ASN A 62 -2.01 3.70 -14.45
C ASN A 62 -0.93 2.61 -14.61
N THR A 63 -1.01 1.57 -13.78
CA THR A 63 -0.07 0.44 -13.77
C THR A 63 -0.84 -0.87 -13.79
N ARG A 64 -0.11 -1.98 -13.83
CA ARG A 64 -0.72 -3.31 -13.75
C ARG A 64 -0.69 -3.86 -12.32
N PRO A 65 -1.71 -4.62 -11.88
CA PRO A 65 -1.73 -5.28 -10.57
C PRO A 65 -0.45 -6.07 -10.26
N GLU A 66 0.11 -6.76 -11.26
CA GLU A 66 1.29 -7.61 -11.07
C GLU A 66 2.54 -6.80 -10.74
N VAL A 67 2.60 -5.52 -11.15
CA VAL A 67 3.71 -4.61 -10.84
C VAL A 67 3.68 -4.23 -9.35
N LEU A 68 2.50 -4.01 -8.78
CA LEU A 68 2.36 -3.74 -7.34
C LEU A 68 2.75 -4.97 -6.50
N VAL A 69 2.33 -6.16 -6.93
CA VAL A 69 2.70 -7.43 -6.27
C VAL A 69 4.20 -7.70 -6.38
N ALA A 70 4.81 -7.46 -7.55
CA ALA A 70 6.24 -7.61 -7.74
C ALA A 70 7.03 -6.67 -6.82
N ALA A 71 6.64 -5.40 -6.76
CA ALA A 71 7.25 -4.42 -5.86
C ALA A 71 7.10 -4.81 -4.38
N ALA A 72 5.95 -5.35 -3.95
CA ALA A 72 5.78 -5.87 -2.59
C ALA A 72 6.79 -7.00 -2.29
N ARG A 73 7.00 -7.91 -3.25
CA ARG A 73 7.95 -9.03 -3.11
C ARG A 73 9.39 -8.55 -3.06
N GLU A 74 9.78 -7.60 -3.91
CA GLU A 74 11.12 -7.03 -3.94
C GLU A 74 11.49 -6.30 -2.64
N LEU A 75 10.52 -5.64 -2.00
CA LEU A 75 10.73 -4.95 -0.73
C LEU A 75 10.84 -5.90 0.48
N ASN A 76 10.34 -7.13 0.36
CA ASN A 76 10.39 -8.18 1.38
C ASN A 76 11.55 -9.18 1.21
N ALA A 77 12.28 -9.12 0.10
CA ALA A 77 13.45 -9.95 -0.18
C ALA A 77 14.69 -9.42 0.55
#